data_AF-A0A2M7T8E1-F1
#
_entry.id   AF-A0A2M7T8E1-F1
#
_cell.length_a   1.000
_cell.length_b   1.000
_cell.length_c   1.000
_cell.angle_alpha   90.00
_cell.angle_beta   90.00
_cell.angle_gamma   90.00
#
_symmetry.space_group_name_H-M   'P 1'
#
loop_
_entity.id
_entity.type
_entity.pdbx_description
1 polymer ?
#
loop_
_entity_poly.entity_id
_entity_poly.type
_entity_poly.pdbx_seq_one_letter_code
_entity_poly.pdbx_strand_id
1 'polypeptide(L)'
;MYTILCTKEDMRLVRIGDKLVDRDRLSNIITEILHRRAVGATQQEVALSMGVERSFVSHLEGLAEVRRGNRIAVIGFPIANKDDIENVAQDFAVDFVYILSEAERKEYVGRKSSAEIFNELLDILASLKDYDVVIFLASDKRIATMEKILDREIIGVPIGNSPIRRDRKVDPKMLYDVLTNVTEGKEPGDEAYSKRKFRIFKKKPQGRG
;
A
#
# COMPACT_ATOMS: atom_id res chain seq x y z
N MET A 1 5.26 -27.49 -32.66
CA MET A 1 4.52 -28.70 -33.07
C MET A 1 4.44 -29.59 -31.84
N TYR A 2 3.30 -29.61 -31.14
CA TYR A 2 3.12 -30.43 -29.94
C TYR A 2 2.42 -31.72 -30.35
N THR A 3 3.11 -32.85 -30.19
CA THR A 3 2.49 -34.17 -30.35
C THR A 3 1.68 -34.45 -29.10
N ILE A 4 0.37 -34.35 -29.21
CA ILE A 4 -0.56 -34.79 -28.17
C ILE A 4 -0.58 -36.31 -28.24
N LEU A 5 0.13 -36.97 -27.32
CA LEU A 5 -0.02 -38.40 -27.07
C LEU A 5 -1.39 -38.59 -26.38
N CYS A 6 -2.36 -38.99 -27.17
CA CYS A 6 -3.75 -39.16 -26.78
C CYS A 6 -3.95 -40.48 -26.03
N THR A 7 -4.25 -40.44 -24.74
CA THR A 7 -5.25 -41.31 -24.11
C THR A 7 -6.01 -40.50 -23.05
N LYS A 8 -7.31 -40.73 -23.01
CA LYS A 8 -8.34 -39.91 -22.41
C LYS A 8 -8.56 -40.31 -20.95
N GLU A 9 -7.72 -39.81 -20.04
CA GLU A 9 -7.90 -39.73 -18.59
C GLU A 9 -6.66 -39.03 -18.01
N ASP A 10 -6.87 -37.86 -17.41
CA ASP A 10 -5.89 -36.97 -16.76
C ASP A 10 -4.50 -36.80 -17.43
N MET A 11 -4.33 -35.68 -18.15
CA MET A 11 -3.01 -35.19 -18.59
C MET A 11 -2.15 -34.78 -17.37
N ARG A 12 -1.70 -35.75 -16.59
CA ARG A 12 -0.82 -35.58 -15.43
C ARG A 12 0.60 -35.20 -15.85
N LEU A 13 1.06 -35.72 -16.98
CA LEU A 13 2.40 -35.48 -17.50
C LEU A 13 2.35 -34.61 -18.76
N VAL A 14 3.16 -33.54 -18.78
CA VAL A 14 3.31 -32.62 -19.91
C VAL A 14 4.74 -32.65 -20.37
N ARG A 15 4.96 -32.81 -21.68
CA ARG A 15 6.29 -32.73 -22.28
C ARG A 15 6.61 -31.30 -22.71
N ILE A 16 7.71 -30.76 -22.22
CA ILE A 16 8.21 -29.42 -22.54
C ILE A 16 9.65 -29.57 -23.05
N GLY A 17 9.84 -29.56 -24.38
CA GLY A 17 11.13 -29.86 -24.99
C GLY A 17 11.59 -31.28 -24.63
N ASP A 18 12.75 -31.38 -24.00
CA ASP A 18 13.33 -32.61 -23.47
C ASP A 18 12.77 -33.03 -22.10
N LYS A 19 12.05 -32.15 -21.41
CA LYS A 19 11.56 -32.37 -20.04
C LYS A 19 10.18 -33.00 -20.00
N LEU A 20 9.96 -33.90 -19.05
CA LEU A 20 8.64 -34.44 -18.69
C LEU A 20 8.23 -33.86 -17.34
N VAL A 21 7.12 -33.13 -17.30
CA VAL A 21 6.65 -32.35 -16.14
C VAL A 21 5.37 -32.96 -15.58
N ASP A 22 5.34 -33.20 -14.28
CA ASP A 22 4.13 -33.64 -13.57
C ASP A 22 3.33 -32.40 -13.09
N ARG A 23 2.13 -32.22 -13.63
CA ARG A 23 1.23 -31.11 -13.32
C ARG A 23 0.65 -31.18 -11.93
N ASP A 24 0.41 -32.38 -11.41
CA ASP A 24 -0.14 -32.57 -10.06
C ASP A 24 0.93 -32.20 -9.03
N ARG A 25 2.18 -32.63 -9.30
CA ARG A 25 3.32 -32.23 -8.48
C ARG A 25 3.52 -30.71 -8.50
N LEU A 26 3.40 -30.07 -9.67
CA LEU A 26 3.48 -28.61 -9.77
C LEU A 26 2.36 -27.94 -8.97
N SER A 27 1.12 -28.41 -9.10
CA SER A 27 -0.03 -27.88 -8.37
C SER A 27 0.13 -28.01 -6.86
N ASN A 28 0.65 -29.14 -6.37
CA ASN A 28 0.94 -29.33 -4.94
C ASN A 28 2.00 -28.35 -4.41
N ILE A 29 3.05 -28.08 -5.20
CA ILE A 29 4.08 -27.10 -4.84
C ILE A 29 3.46 -25.70 -4.73
N ILE A 30 2.62 -25.32 -5.69
CA ILE A 30 1.93 -24.02 -5.70
C ILE A 30 1.01 -23.91 -4.48
N THR A 31 0.20 -24.94 -4.21
CA THR A 31 -0.70 -24.99 -3.04
C THR A 31 0.08 -24.84 -1.73
N GLU A 32 1.21 -25.51 -1.58
CA GLU A 32 2.04 -25.40 -0.38
C GLU A 32 2.66 -24.00 -0.21
N ILE A 33 3.12 -23.38 -1.30
CA ILE A 33 3.60 -21.99 -1.30
C ILE A 33 2.48 -21.06 -0.78
N LEU A 34 1.28 -21.17 -1.36
CA LEU A 34 0.13 -20.34 -0.99
C LEU A 34 -0.32 -20.60 0.46
N HIS A 35 -0.37 -21.86 0.90
CA HIS A 35 -0.72 -22.23 2.27
C HIS A 35 0.25 -21.62 3.28
N ARG A 36 1.57 -21.74 3.06
CA ARG A 36 2.58 -21.14 3.95
C ARG A 36 2.49 -19.62 4.01
N ARG A 37 2.22 -18.98 2.86
CA ARG A 37 2.00 -17.52 2.80
C ARG A 37 0.73 -17.12 3.56
N ALA A 38 -0.35 -17.90 3.46
CA ALA A 38 -1.60 -17.66 4.17
C ALA A 38 -1.44 -17.79 5.71
N VAL A 39 -0.61 -18.72 6.20
CA VAL A 39 -0.32 -18.85 7.64
C VAL A 39 0.75 -17.88 8.16
N GLY A 40 1.25 -16.98 7.31
CA GLY A 40 2.04 -15.81 7.71
C GLY A 40 3.55 -15.89 7.46
N ALA A 41 4.07 -16.94 6.82
CA ALA A 41 5.48 -17.00 6.43
C ALA A 41 5.79 -15.91 5.39
N THR A 42 6.96 -15.28 5.48
CA THR A 42 7.41 -14.27 4.51
C THR A 42 7.72 -14.91 3.15
N GLN A 43 7.68 -14.12 2.06
CA GLN A 43 8.07 -14.61 0.72
C GLN A 43 9.48 -15.20 0.70
N GLN A 44 10.40 -14.63 1.50
CA GLN A 44 11.78 -15.09 1.60
C GLN A 44 11.88 -16.44 2.33
N GLU A 45 11.16 -16.62 3.43
CA GLU A 45 11.10 -17.89 4.17
C GLU A 45 10.50 -19.01 3.32
N VAL A 46 9.41 -18.71 2.59
CA VAL A 46 8.79 -19.68 1.67
C VAL A 46 9.73 -20.03 0.53
N ALA A 47 10.37 -19.05 -0.10
CA ALA A 47 11.36 -19.26 -1.15
C ALA A 47 12.51 -20.16 -0.70
N LEU A 48 13.12 -19.86 0.46
CA LEU A 48 14.17 -20.68 1.06
C LEU A 48 13.68 -22.11 1.35
N SER A 49 12.50 -22.27 1.92
CA SER A 49 11.97 -23.58 2.31
C SER A 49 11.54 -24.45 1.12
N MET A 50 11.17 -23.83 0.01
CA MET A 50 10.68 -24.50 -1.20
C MET A 50 11.75 -24.62 -2.29
N GLY A 51 12.95 -24.06 -2.07
CA GLY A 51 14.05 -24.09 -3.05
C GLY A 51 13.76 -23.29 -4.33
N VAL A 52 12.98 -22.23 -4.22
CA VAL A 52 12.61 -21.34 -5.33
C VAL A 52 13.11 -19.92 -5.09
N GLU A 53 13.11 -19.09 -6.12
CA GLU A 53 13.46 -17.68 -5.96
C GLU A 53 12.35 -16.89 -5.25
N ARG A 54 12.71 -15.86 -4.49
CA ARG A 54 11.73 -14.93 -3.90
C ARG A 54 10.87 -14.26 -4.97
N SER A 55 11.48 -13.90 -6.10
CA SER A 55 10.84 -13.33 -7.29
C SER A 55 9.76 -14.25 -7.85
N PHE A 56 9.97 -15.57 -7.81
CA PHE A 56 8.99 -16.57 -8.25
C PHE A 56 7.77 -16.61 -7.32
N VAL A 57 7.98 -16.61 -6.00
CA VAL A 57 6.86 -16.55 -5.03
C VAL A 57 6.05 -15.27 -5.23
N SER A 58 6.75 -14.13 -5.39
CA SER A 58 6.10 -12.85 -5.65
C SER A 58 5.35 -12.83 -6.99
N HIS A 59 5.92 -13.41 -8.05
CA HIS A 59 5.24 -13.53 -9.36
C HIS A 59 4.01 -14.42 -9.27
N LEU A 60 4.10 -15.54 -8.56
CA LEU A 60 3.00 -16.48 -8.39
C LEU A 60 1.81 -15.84 -7.66
N GLU A 61 2.07 -15.06 -6.60
CA GLU A 61 1.04 -14.27 -5.93
C GLU A 61 0.38 -13.27 -6.88
N GLY A 62 1.16 -12.55 -7.69
CA GLY A 62 0.64 -11.60 -8.67
C GLY A 62 -0.13 -12.25 -9.83
N LEU A 63 0.30 -13.43 -10.31
CA LEU A 63 -0.38 -14.17 -11.38
C LEU A 63 -1.74 -14.72 -10.96
N ALA A 64 -1.91 -15.01 -9.67
CA ALA A 64 -3.14 -15.54 -9.07
C ALA A 64 -3.92 -14.47 -8.27
N GLU A 65 -3.54 -13.20 -8.41
CA GLU A 65 -4.17 -12.07 -7.72
C GLU A 65 -5.53 -11.76 -8.37
N VAL A 66 -6.63 -12.22 -7.75
CA VAL A 66 -7.99 -11.96 -8.27
C VAL A 66 -8.45 -10.52 -7.99
N ARG A 67 -7.94 -9.89 -6.92
CA ARG A 67 -8.21 -8.47 -6.62
C ARG A 67 -7.24 -7.93 -5.55
N ARG A 68 -6.47 -6.90 -5.91
CA ARG A 68 -5.86 -5.95 -4.97
C ARG A 68 -6.76 -4.73 -4.94
N GLY A 69 -7.32 -4.36 -3.79
CA GLY A 69 -7.78 -2.97 -3.65
C GLY A 69 -6.56 -2.06 -3.76
N ASN A 70 -6.68 -0.91 -4.42
CA ASN A 70 -5.60 0.07 -4.51
C ASN A 70 -4.98 0.29 -3.13
N ARG A 71 -3.64 0.25 -3.04
CA ARG A 71 -2.94 0.70 -1.84
C ARG A 71 -3.04 2.21 -1.77
N ILE A 72 -3.82 2.70 -0.83
CA ILE A 72 -4.12 4.13 -0.72
C ILE A 72 -3.27 4.73 0.41
N ALA A 73 -2.63 5.85 0.11
CA ALA A 73 -2.02 6.74 1.09
C ALA A 73 -2.77 8.06 1.15
N VAL A 74 -3.05 8.56 2.35
CA VAL A 74 -3.63 9.88 2.61
C VAL A 74 -2.61 10.73 3.33
N ILE A 75 -2.27 11.89 2.78
CA ILE A 75 -1.34 12.83 3.39
C ILE A 75 -2.00 14.21 3.45
N GLY A 76 -1.91 14.88 4.60
CA GLY A 76 -2.52 16.20 4.77
C GLY A 76 -1.77 17.12 5.70
N PHE A 77 -1.56 18.37 5.28
CA PHE A 77 -1.05 19.42 6.16
C PHE A 77 -1.29 20.84 5.59
N PRO A 78 -1.60 21.85 6.44
CA PRO A 78 -1.97 21.74 7.84
C PRO A 78 -3.50 21.54 8.05
N ILE A 79 -3.90 20.55 8.84
CA ILE A 79 -5.32 20.20 9.08
C ILE A 79 -5.67 20.35 10.56
N ALA A 80 -6.79 21.05 10.84
CA ALA A 80 -7.27 21.31 12.20
C ALA A 80 -8.01 20.10 12.80
N ASN A 81 -8.90 19.50 12.03
CA ASN A 81 -9.76 18.40 12.44
C ASN A 81 -9.21 17.04 11.97
N LYS A 82 -7.97 16.75 12.35
CA LYS A 82 -7.26 15.53 11.94
C LYS A 82 -8.02 14.26 12.29
N ASP A 83 -8.62 14.19 13.48
CA ASP A 83 -9.30 12.98 13.96
C ASP A 83 -10.47 12.61 13.03
N ASP A 84 -11.24 13.60 12.55
CA ASP A 84 -12.33 13.36 11.61
C ASP A 84 -11.83 12.77 10.28
N ILE A 85 -10.70 13.28 9.78
CA ILE A 85 -10.10 12.82 8.52
C ILE A 85 -9.46 11.44 8.68
N GLU A 86 -8.80 11.18 9.81
CA GLU A 86 -8.24 9.89 10.17
C GLU A 86 -9.34 8.82 10.31
N ASN A 87 -10.48 9.16 10.91
CA ASN A 87 -11.64 8.27 11.02
C ASN A 87 -12.16 7.86 9.64
N VAL A 88 -12.38 8.82 8.74
CA VAL A 88 -12.79 8.51 7.36
C VAL A 88 -11.75 7.63 6.65
N ALA A 89 -10.47 7.96 6.76
CA ALA A 89 -9.42 7.13 6.16
C ALA A 89 -9.40 5.69 6.74
N GLN A 90 -9.69 5.54 8.03
CA GLN A 90 -9.77 4.26 8.71
C GLN A 90 -10.99 3.44 8.26
N ASP A 91 -12.15 4.06 8.04
CA ASP A 91 -13.38 3.41 7.59
C ASP A 91 -13.21 2.77 6.20
N PHE A 92 -12.38 3.36 5.35
CA PHE A 92 -11.99 2.82 4.03
C PHE A 92 -10.69 2.00 4.08
N ALA A 93 -10.23 1.64 5.29
CA ALA A 93 -8.90 1.15 5.68
C ALA A 93 -7.77 1.48 4.69
N VAL A 94 -7.55 2.78 4.54
CA VAL A 94 -6.39 3.37 3.90
C VAL A 94 -5.11 2.78 4.52
N ASP A 95 -4.17 2.35 3.66
CA ASP A 95 -2.96 1.64 4.07
C ASP A 95 -1.93 2.55 4.77
N PHE A 96 -2.02 3.87 4.56
CA PHE A 96 -1.16 4.87 5.21
C PHE A 96 -1.85 6.23 5.37
N VAL A 97 -1.78 6.79 6.57
CA VAL A 97 -2.31 8.13 6.87
C VAL A 97 -1.22 8.96 7.54
N TYR A 98 -0.96 10.15 7.02
CA TYR A 98 -0.02 11.11 7.59
C TYR A 98 -0.61 12.52 7.57
N ILE A 99 -1.18 12.94 8.71
CA ILE A 99 -1.82 14.24 8.86
C ILE A 99 -1.12 15.03 9.96
N LEU A 100 -0.85 16.31 9.71
CA LEU A 100 -0.22 17.21 10.67
C LEU A 100 -1.00 18.53 10.80
N SER A 101 -1.09 19.03 12.03
CA SER A 101 -1.38 20.45 12.32
C SER A 101 -0.12 21.32 12.20
N GLU A 102 -0.26 22.64 12.14
CA GLU A 102 0.84 23.60 12.18
C GLU A 102 1.62 23.52 13.50
N ALA A 103 0.95 23.21 14.62
CA ALA A 103 1.61 23.02 15.90
C ALA A 103 2.57 21.82 15.86
N GLU A 104 2.09 20.67 15.37
CA GLU A 104 2.90 19.45 15.21
C GLU A 104 4.01 19.65 14.17
N ARG A 105 3.74 20.40 13.09
CA ARG A 105 4.75 20.77 12.09
C ARG A 105 5.89 21.58 12.71
N LYS A 106 5.57 22.56 13.56
CA LYS A 106 6.57 23.38 14.27
C LYS A 106 7.35 22.55 15.29
N GLU A 107 6.68 21.68 16.02
CA GLU A 107 7.31 20.77 16.97
C GLU A 107 8.26 19.78 16.27
N TYR A 108 7.86 19.26 15.11
CA TYR A 108 8.63 18.34 14.30
C TYR A 108 9.92 18.98 13.75
N VAL A 109 9.83 20.23 13.27
CA VAL A 109 11.00 20.98 12.78
C VAL A 109 11.88 21.48 13.93
N GLY A 110 11.29 21.91 15.04
CA GLY A 110 12.03 22.51 16.15
C GLY A 110 12.88 21.53 16.97
N ARG A 111 12.65 20.22 16.84
CA ARG A 111 13.34 19.18 17.62
C ARG A 111 14.38 18.38 16.84
N LYS A 112 14.53 18.63 15.54
CA LYS A 112 15.38 17.83 14.65
C LYS A 112 16.38 18.69 13.93
N SER A 113 17.56 18.13 13.67
CA SER A 113 18.51 18.74 12.76
C SER A 113 17.97 18.73 11.32
N SER A 114 18.48 19.65 10.49
CA SER A 114 18.08 19.72 9.08
C SER A 114 18.38 18.42 8.33
N ALA A 115 19.46 17.71 8.69
CA ALA A 115 19.82 16.42 8.09
C ALA A 115 18.82 15.31 8.45
N GLU A 116 18.35 15.25 9.69
CA GLU A 116 17.35 14.26 10.12
C GLU A 116 16.01 14.47 9.40
N ILE A 117 15.57 15.73 9.28
CA ILE A 117 14.32 16.06 8.55
C ILE A 117 14.45 15.64 7.07
N PHE A 118 15.61 15.88 6.46
CA PHE A 118 15.85 15.52 5.08
C PHE A 118 15.81 13.99 4.86
N ASN A 119 16.48 13.22 5.72
CA ASN A 119 16.48 11.76 5.64
C ASN A 119 15.07 11.18 5.82
N GLU A 120 14.31 11.67 6.81
CA GLU A 120 12.92 11.22 7.01
C GLU A 120 12.01 11.58 5.83
N LEU A 121 12.22 12.75 5.21
CA LEU A 121 11.48 13.13 4.01
C LEU A 121 11.80 12.18 2.84
N LEU A 122 13.06 11.77 2.67
CA LEU A 122 13.43 10.77 1.67
C LEU A 122 12.77 9.41 1.96
N ASP A 123 12.75 8.98 3.23
CA ASP A 123 12.09 7.73 3.64
C ASP A 123 10.57 7.77 3.39
N ILE A 124 9.92 8.92 3.67
CA ILE A 124 8.50 9.12 3.37
C ILE A 124 8.28 9.05 1.86
N LEU A 125 9.05 9.80 1.07
CA LEU A 125 8.91 9.78 -0.40
C LEU A 125 9.15 8.39 -0.99
N ALA A 126 10.14 7.66 -0.48
CA ALA A 126 10.42 6.28 -0.86
C ALA A 126 9.27 5.35 -0.49
N SER A 127 8.74 5.44 0.73
CA SER A 127 7.61 4.59 1.15
C SER A 127 6.35 4.88 0.35
N LEU A 128 6.09 6.14 0.00
CA LEU A 128 4.98 6.48 -0.86
C LEU A 128 5.06 5.74 -2.20
N LYS A 129 6.26 5.37 -2.71
CA LYS A 129 6.44 4.61 -3.98
C LYS A 129 5.69 3.30 -4.03
N ASP A 130 5.36 2.71 -2.89
CA ASP A 130 4.68 1.42 -2.80
C ASP A 130 3.13 1.53 -2.78
N TYR A 131 2.58 2.74 -2.94
CA TYR A 131 1.15 3.02 -2.97
C TYR A 131 0.69 3.34 -4.39
N ASP A 132 -0.45 2.74 -4.75
CA ASP A 132 -1.08 2.86 -6.07
C ASP A 132 -1.75 4.23 -6.22
N VAL A 133 -2.38 4.74 -5.15
CA VAL A 133 -3.06 6.04 -5.10
C VAL A 133 -2.56 6.84 -3.91
N VAL A 134 -2.17 8.11 -4.14
CA VAL A 134 -1.81 9.06 -3.07
C VAL A 134 -2.79 10.23 -3.07
N ILE A 135 -3.61 10.33 -2.03
CA ILE A 135 -4.53 11.46 -1.81
C ILE A 135 -3.77 12.53 -1.00
N PHE A 136 -3.69 13.74 -1.56
CA PHE A 136 -2.88 14.83 -1.01
C PHE A 136 -3.73 16.04 -0.64
N LEU A 137 -4.00 16.22 0.66
CA LEU A 137 -4.75 17.35 1.22
C LEU A 137 -3.79 18.50 1.55
N ALA A 138 -3.57 19.38 0.58
CA ALA A 138 -2.61 20.48 0.72
C ALA A 138 -3.03 21.72 -0.07
N SER A 139 -2.21 22.77 -0.04
CA SER A 139 -2.42 23.93 -0.89
C SER A 139 -2.21 23.59 -2.37
N ASP A 140 -2.92 24.26 -3.25
CA ASP A 140 -2.75 24.28 -4.71
C ASP A 140 -1.29 24.12 -5.20
N LYS A 141 -0.37 24.99 -4.76
CA LYS A 141 1.04 24.95 -5.19
C LYS A 141 1.77 23.71 -4.70
N ARG A 142 1.42 23.19 -3.52
CA ARG A 142 2.09 22.01 -2.93
C ARG A 142 1.62 20.72 -3.59
N ILE A 143 0.35 20.65 -3.98
CA ILE A 143 -0.17 19.56 -4.82
C ILE A 143 0.62 19.52 -6.13
N ALA A 144 0.71 20.65 -6.83
CA ALA A 144 1.46 20.74 -8.09
C ALA A 144 2.96 20.40 -7.95
N THR A 145 3.58 20.71 -6.80
CA THR A 145 4.94 20.26 -6.51
C THR A 145 5.01 18.74 -6.34
N MET A 146 4.07 18.15 -5.61
CA MET A 146 4.09 16.71 -5.34
C MET A 146 3.83 15.89 -6.62
N GLU A 147 2.94 16.36 -7.49
CA GLU A 147 2.66 15.78 -8.82
C GLU A 147 3.91 15.71 -9.71
N LYS A 148 4.83 16.67 -9.57
CA LYS A 148 6.10 16.65 -10.32
C LYS A 148 7.15 15.73 -9.69
N ILE A 149 7.07 15.50 -8.39
CA ILE A 149 8.04 14.68 -7.64
C ILE A 149 7.66 13.20 -7.74
N LEU A 150 6.37 12.90 -7.65
CA LEU A 150 5.86 11.53 -7.73
C LEU A 150 5.32 11.29 -9.14
N ASP A 151 6.00 10.43 -9.89
CA ASP A 151 5.58 9.96 -11.22
C ASP A 151 4.45 8.92 -11.12
N ARG A 152 3.31 9.29 -10.51
CA ARG A 152 2.17 8.40 -10.27
C ARG A 152 0.84 9.16 -10.18
N GLU A 153 -0.25 8.43 -10.03
CA GLU A 153 -1.56 8.98 -9.69
C GLU A 153 -1.58 9.64 -8.30
N ILE A 154 -1.53 10.98 -8.30
CA ILE A 154 -1.83 11.81 -7.13
C ILE A 154 -3.21 12.41 -7.30
N ILE A 155 -4.03 12.30 -6.27
CA ILE A 155 -5.31 12.98 -6.20
C ILE A 155 -5.18 14.15 -5.23
N GLY A 156 -4.97 15.33 -5.79
CA GLY A 156 -4.87 16.57 -5.03
C GLY A 156 -6.24 17.02 -4.52
N VAL A 157 -6.37 17.20 -3.21
CA VAL A 157 -7.55 17.80 -2.57
C VAL A 157 -7.14 19.19 -2.06
N PRO A 158 -7.43 20.27 -2.81
CA PRO A 158 -6.97 21.60 -2.42
C PRO A 158 -7.72 22.10 -1.18
N ILE A 159 -6.98 22.39 -0.11
CA ILE A 159 -7.52 22.93 1.16
C ILE A 159 -7.30 24.46 1.31
N GLY A 160 -6.82 25.10 0.24
CA GLY A 160 -6.62 26.55 0.13
C GLY A 160 -5.41 26.94 -0.72
N ASN A 161 -5.19 28.25 -0.84
CA ASN A 161 -4.07 28.80 -1.62
C ASN A 161 -2.79 28.90 -0.79
N SER A 162 -1.65 28.63 -1.41
CA SER A 162 -0.34 28.78 -0.78
C SER A 162 0.07 30.26 -0.64
N PRO A 163 0.66 30.68 0.50
CA PRO A 163 1.01 29.86 1.67
C PRO A 163 -0.15 29.71 2.66
N ILE A 164 -0.43 28.47 3.07
CA ILE A 164 -1.30 28.21 4.22
C ILE A 164 -0.48 28.46 5.49
N ARG A 165 -0.93 29.43 6.32
CA ARG A 165 -0.23 29.87 7.54
C ARG A 165 -0.90 29.41 8.84
N ARG A 166 -2.07 28.79 8.74
CA ARG A 166 -2.89 28.34 9.86
C ARG A 166 -3.59 27.06 9.47
N ASP A 167 -3.92 26.24 10.45
CA ASP A 167 -4.66 25.01 10.25
C ASP A 167 -5.97 25.26 9.50
N ARG A 168 -6.30 24.36 8.58
CA ARG A 168 -7.55 24.38 7.83
C ARG A 168 -8.46 23.29 8.34
N LYS A 169 -9.71 23.63 8.60
CA LYS A 169 -10.76 22.63 8.78
C LYS A 169 -11.09 22.07 7.40
N VAL A 170 -11.01 20.75 7.26
CA VAL A 170 -11.33 20.02 6.03
C VAL A 170 -12.66 19.35 6.24
N ASP A 171 -13.56 19.44 5.27
CA ASP A 171 -14.82 18.69 5.30
C ASP A 171 -14.51 17.20 5.09
N PRO A 172 -14.79 16.31 6.06
CA PRO A 172 -14.53 14.87 5.93
C PRO A 172 -15.23 14.24 4.73
N LYS A 173 -16.36 14.84 4.30
CA LYS A 173 -17.09 14.38 3.11
C LYS A 173 -16.24 14.48 1.84
N MET A 174 -15.33 15.46 1.75
CA MET A 174 -14.44 15.56 0.59
C MET A 174 -13.52 14.34 0.49
N LEU A 175 -12.97 13.88 1.61
CA LEU A 175 -12.13 12.67 1.62
C LEU A 175 -12.98 11.43 1.36
N TYR A 176 -14.17 11.35 1.95
CA TYR A 176 -15.13 10.27 1.72
C TYR A 176 -15.44 10.11 0.23
N ASP A 177 -15.85 11.20 -0.45
CA ASP A 177 -16.23 11.19 -1.86
C ASP A 177 -15.04 10.76 -2.75
N VAL A 178 -13.82 11.22 -2.45
CA VAL A 178 -12.61 10.78 -3.17
C VAL A 178 -12.38 9.28 -2.94
N LEU A 179 -12.43 8.82 -1.68
CA LEU A 179 -12.20 7.43 -1.32
C LEU A 179 -13.23 6.49 -1.96
N THR A 180 -14.51 6.86 -1.97
CA THR A 180 -15.58 6.09 -2.63
C THR A 180 -15.30 5.92 -4.13
N ASN A 181 -14.80 6.96 -4.80
CA ASN A 181 -14.50 6.90 -6.22
C ASN A 181 -13.27 6.01 -6.54
N VAL A 182 -12.22 6.07 -5.71
CA VAL A 182 -10.97 5.32 -5.97
C VAL A 182 -10.98 3.88 -5.46
N THR A 183 -11.97 3.51 -4.65
CA THR A 183 -12.12 2.16 -4.08
C THR A 183 -13.12 1.28 -4.85
N GLU A 184 -13.74 1.80 -5.93
CA GLU A 184 -14.78 1.16 -6.74
C GLU A 184 -15.87 0.43 -5.91
N GLY A 185 -16.89 1.18 -5.49
CA GLY A 185 -18.20 0.60 -5.15
C GLY A 185 -18.28 -0.17 -3.82
N LYS A 186 -17.58 0.27 -2.78
CA LYS A 186 -17.77 -0.24 -1.41
C LYS A 186 -18.33 0.83 -0.49
N GLU A 187 -19.34 0.45 0.29
CA GLU A 187 -19.76 1.21 1.48
C GLU A 187 -18.80 0.92 2.65
N PRO A 188 -18.59 1.87 3.57
CA PRO A 188 -17.79 1.63 4.76
C PRO A 188 -18.44 0.55 5.64
N GLY A 189 -17.70 -0.49 6.01
CA GLY A 189 -18.16 -1.52 6.97
C GLY A 189 -18.16 -2.98 6.48
N ASP A 190 -17.73 -3.28 5.26
CA ASP A 190 -17.57 -4.68 4.82
C ASP A 190 -16.55 -5.44 5.70
N GLU A 191 -17.02 -6.45 6.44
CA GLU A 191 -16.26 -7.24 7.43
C GLU A 191 -14.94 -7.83 6.90
N ALA A 192 -14.84 -8.00 5.58
CA ALA A 192 -13.64 -8.46 4.88
C ALA A 192 -12.45 -7.48 4.96
N TYR A 193 -12.67 -6.22 5.33
CA TYR A 193 -11.64 -5.17 5.37
C TYR A 193 -10.98 -5.01 6.76
N SER A 194 -11.63 -5.52 7.82
CA SER A 194 -11.25 -5.31 9.23
C SER A 194 -9.95 -6.02 9.69
N LYS A 195 -9.20 -6.65 8.77
CA LYS A 195 -8.00 -7.46 9.11
C LYS A 195 -6.67 -6.98 8.50
N ARG A 196 -6.61 -5.84 7.82
CA ARG A 196 -5.30 -5.27 7.41
C ARG A 196 -4.64 -4.60 8.61
N LYS A 197 -3.40 -4.97 8.92
CA LYS A 197 -2.59 -4.32 9.96
C LYS A 197 -2.38 -2.85 9.62
N PHE A 198 -3.21 -2.00 10.22
CA PHE A 198 -3.10 -0.55 10.22
C PHE A 198 -1.70 -0.16 10.70
N ARG A 199 -0.92 0.54 9.86
CA ARG A 199 0.44 0.98 10.19
C ARG A 199 0.42 2.47 10.48
N ILE A 200 -0.14 2.85 11.64
CA ILE A 200 0.16 4.15 12.25
C ILE A 200 1.67 4.12 12.52
N PHE A 201 2.39 5.14 12.08
CA PHE A 201 3.76 5.35 12.53
C PHE A 201 3.70 5.66 14.04
N LYS A 202 3.67 4.62 14.88
CA LYS A 202 3.80 4.76 16.34
C LYS A 202 5.19 5.37 16.57
N LYS A 203 5.19 6.59 17.13
CA LYS A 203 6.40 7.23 17.68
C LYS A 203 7.19 6.17 18.44
N LYS A 204 8.46 5.94 18.09
CA LYS A 204 9.35 5.13 18.93
C LYS A 204 9.27 5.72 20.35
N PRO A 205 8.93 4.94 21.39
CA PRO A 205 9.18 5.39 22.75
C PRO A 205 10.69 5.54 22.87
N GLN A 206 11.16 6.77 23.10
CA GLN A 206 12.55 7.00 23.42
C GLN A 206 12.83 6.32 24.75
N GLY A 207 13.74 5.34 24.73
CA GLY A 207 14.29 4.75 25.94
C GLY A 207 14.91 5.86 26.79
N ARG A 208 14.62 5.81 28.10
CA ARG A 208 15.29 6.60 29.12
C ARG A 208 16.79 6.33 29.06
N GLY A 209 17.57 7.37 28.77
CA GLY A 209 18.92 7.56 29.29
C GLY A 209 18.84 8.61 30.40
#